data_AF-U7D7H7-F1
#
_entry.id   AF-U7D7H7-F1
#
_cell.length_a   1.000
_cell.length_b   1.000
_cell.length_c   1.000
_cell.angle_alpha   90.00
_cell.angle_beta   90.00
_cell.angle_gamma   90.00
#
_symmetry.space_group_name_H-M   'P 1'
#
loop_
_entity.id
_entity.type
_entity.pdbx_description
1 polymer ?
#
loop_
_entity_poly.entity_id
_entity_poly.type
_entity_poly.pdbx_seq_one_letter_code
_entity_poly.pdbx_strand_id
1 'polypeptide(L)'
;MNRKGFTLVELMVVIVIIGILAAVALPQMMGATDRARASEVPTMLRTIQNAQNAYYAATGEYGDWDAIGVEDPSKDSDFFDYELTLSGDDDDDDDGYDNYKAEAKATMTMGDITSGDVVASVNNDNERKSHDDFHTLAPNWRNATGNSDDDD
;
A
#
# COMPACT_ATOMS: atom_id res chain seq x y z
N MET A 1 24.83 -62.87 18.07
CA MET A 1 24.51 -61.47 17.70
C MET A 1 23.57 -60.89 18.73
N ASN A 2 24.03 -59.96 19.59
CA ASN A 2 23.17 -59.28 20.56
C ASN A 2 22.41 -58.16 19.86
N ARG A 3 21.15 -58.41 19.52
CA ARG A 3 20.23 -57.34 19.09
C ARG A 3 19.83 -56.56 20.35
N LYS A 4 20.47 -55.41 20.58
CA LYS A 4 20.00 -54.44 21.57
C LYS A 4 18.69 -53.85 21.04
N GLY A 5 17.57 -54.23 21.66
CA GLY A 5 16.27 -53.62 21.40
C GLY A 5 16.18 -52.26 22.09
N PHE A 6 15.60 -51.28 21.41
CA PHE A 6 15.24 -49.98 21.99
C PHE A 6 14.34 -50.17 23.21
N THR A 7 14.55 -49.37 24.25
CA THR A 7 13.68 -49.42 25.43
C THR A 7 12.42 -48.59 25.19
N LEU A 8 11.28 -49.03 25.73
CA LEU A 8 10.02 -48.26 25.63
C LEU A 8 10.14 -46.85 26.23
N VAL A 9 10.96 -46.69 27.26
CA VAL A 9 11.21 -45.41 27.93
C VAL A 9 11.93 -44.43 27.00
N GLU A 10 12.86 -44.93 26.20
CA GLU A 10 13.62 -44.14 25.22
C GLU A 10 12.70 -43.58 24.13
N LEU A 11 11.70 -44.35 23.71
CA LEU A 11 10.67 -43.88 22.78
C LEU A 11 9.69 -42.90 23.45
N MET A 12 9.33 -43.12 24.72
CA MET A 12 8.41 -42.24 25.46
C MET A 12 8.96 -40.82 25.64
N VAL A 13 10.25 -40.68 25.97
CA VAL A 13 10.88 -39.36 26.08
C VAL A 13 10.89 -38.64 24.73
N VAL A 14 11.14 -39.35 23.63
CA VAL A 14 11.19 -38.77 22.28
C VAL A 14 9.84 -38.20 21.87
N ILE A 15 8.74 -38.94 22.05
CA ILE A 15 7.41 -38.43 21.69
C ILE A 15 6.98 -37.24 22.56
N VAL A 16 7.40 -37.20 23.83
CA VAL A 16 7.13 -36.08 24.73
C VAL A 16 7.87 -34.82 24.26
N ILE A 17 9.14 -34.94 23.87
CA ILE A 17 9.92 -33.82 23.33
C ILE A 17 9.32 -33.33 22.01
N ILE A 18 8.97 -34.25 21.08
CA ILE A 18 8.33 -33.88 19.80
C ILE A 18 6.98 -33.19 20.06
N GLY A 19 6.19 -33.65 21.04
CA GLY A 19 4.92 -33.03 21.42
C GLY A 19 5.09 -31.59 21.92
N ILE A 20 6.09 -31.33 22.76
CA ILE A 20 6.39 -29.98 23.27
C ILE A 20 6.86 -29.07 22.13
N LEU A 21 7.76 -29.55 21.27
CA LEU A 21 8.25 -28.78 20.13
C LEU A 21 7.13 -28.44 19.13
N ALA A 22 6.25 -29.40 18.83
CA ALA A 22 5.11 -29.18 17.94
C ALA A 22 4.12 -28.15 18.50
N ALA A 23 3.87 -28.18 19.82
CA ALA A 23 2.96 -27.24 20.48
C ALA A 23 3.43 -25.77 20.38
N VAL A 24 4.74 -25.53 20.39
CA VAL A 24 5.32 -24.17 20.25
C VAL A 24 5.52 -23.77 18.79
N ALA A 25 5.88 -24.72 17.93
CA ALA A 25 6.19 -24.44 16.52
C ALA A 25 4.96 -24.06 15.69
N LEU A 26 3.82 -24.72 15.89
CA LEU A 26 2.59 -24.47 15.12
C LEU A 26 2.10 -23.01 15.20
N PRO A 27 1.91 -22.40 16.39
CA PRO A 27 1.44 -21.01 16.46
C PRO A 27 2.46 -20.01 15.88
N GLN A 28 3.76 -20.29 16.00
CA GLN A 28 4.80 -19.43 15.46
C GLN A 28 4.86 -19.44 13.92
N MET A 29 4.63 -20.60 13.30
CA MET A 29 4.66 -20.75 11.84
C MET A 29 3.51 -20.01 11.14
N MET A 30 2.34 -19.91 11.79
CA MET A 30 1.19 -19.17 11.25
C MET A 30 1.56 -17.68 11.06
N GLY A 31 2.02 -17.01 12.12
CA GLY A 31 2.37 -15.59 12.05
C GLY A 31 3.61 -15.26 11.19
N ALA A 32 4.51 -16.22 10.95
CA ALA A 32 5.65 -16.02 10.05
C ALA A 32 5.22 -16.04 8.57
N THR A 33 4.27 -16.92 8.24
CA THR A 33 3.71 -17.04 6.88
C THR A 33 2.90 -15.78 6.53
N ASP A 34 2.16 -15.24 7.50
CA ASP A 34 1.37 -14.02 7.31
C ASP A 34 2.25 -12.81 6.98
N ARG A 35 3.36 -12.64 7.68
CA ARG A 35 4.31 -11.54 7.40
C ARG A 35 5.00 -11.69 6.05
N ALA A 36 5.32 -12.91 5.66
CA ALA A 36 5.90 -13.18 4.35
C ALA A 36 4.91 -12.77 3.24
N ARG A 37 3.64 -13.17 3.37
CA ARG A 37 2.56 -12.80 2.42
C ARG A 37 2.30 -11.29 2.38
N ALA A 38 2.26 -10.64 3.54
CA ALA A 38 2.06 -9.19 3.63
C ALA A 38 3.19 -8.38 2.95
N SER A 39 4.36 -8.97 2.73
CA SER A 39 5.47 -8.29 2.05
C SER A 39 5.27 -8.17 0.52
N GLU A 40 4.35 -8.95 -0.06
CA GLU A 40 4.07 -8.96 -1.50
C GLU A 40 3.15 -7.79 -1.91
N VAL A 41 2.17 -7.47 -1.06
CA VAL A 41 1.19 -6.38 -1.23
C VAL A 41 1.80 -5.03 -1.64
N PRO A 42 2.79 -4.46 -0.90
CA PRO A 42 3.35 -3.16 -1.27
C PRO A 42 4.07 -3.19 -2.63
N THR A 43 4.55 -4.35 -3.07
CA THR A 43 5.22 -4.50 -4.37
C THR A 43 4.19 -4.51 -5.50
N MET A 44 3.08 -5.22 -5.31
CA MET A 44 1.96 -5.20 -6.25
C MET A 44 1.35 -3.81 -6.38
N LEU A 45 1.06 -3.16 -5.25
CA LEU A 45 0.48 -1.80 -5.24
C LEU A 45 1.37 -0.76 -5.95
N ARG A 46 2.70 -0.84 -5.79
CA ARG A 46 3.64 0.02 -6.54
C ARG A 46 3.58 -0.23 -8.05
N THR A 47 3.40 -1.48 -8.46
CA THR A 47 3.26 -1.84 -9.87
C THR A 47 2.00 -1.19 -10.45
N ILE A 48 0.89 -1.24 -9.71
CA ILE A 48 -0.38 -0.61 -10.09
C ILE A 48 -0.24 0.91 -10.16
N GLN A 49 0.38 1.55 -9.16
CA GLN A 49 0.64 3.00 -9.17
C GLN A 49 1.46 3.43 -10.39
N ASN A 50 2.52 2.68 -10.72
CA ASN A 50 3.35 2.99 -11.88
C ASN A 50 2.60 2.82 -13.20
N ALA A 51 1.77 1.78 -13.31
CA ALA A 51 0.94 1.55 -14.48
C ALA A 51 -0.09 2.68 -14.67
N GLN A 52 -0.74 3.11 -13.59
CA GLN A 52 -1.66 4.25 -13.60
C GLN A 52 -0.96 5.55 -14.02
N ASN A 53 0.21 5.86 -13.47
CA ASN A 53 0.97 7.06 -13.86
C ASN A 53 1.39 7.01 -15.34
N ALA A 54 1.79 5.84 -15.84
CA ALA A 54 2.15 5.66 -17.24
C ALA A 54 0.94 5.83 -18.18
N TYR A 55 -0.21 5.28 -17.79
CA TYR A 55 -1.45 5.40 -18.55
C TYR A 55 -1.96 6.85 -18.56
N TYR A 56 -1.92 7.52 -17.41
CA TYR A 56 -2.26 8.94 -17.27
C TYR A 56 -1.37 9.83 -18.15
N ALA A 57 -0.06 9.60 -18.14
CA ALA A 57 0.86 10.35 -19.00
C ALA A 57 0.58 10.19 -20.50
N ALA A 58 -0.07 9.09 -20.91
CA ALA A 58 -0.40 8.81 -22.30
C ALA A 58 -1.80 9.32 -22.70
N THR A 59 -2.77 9.31 -21.78
CA THR A 59 -4.19 9.52 -22.09
C THR A 59 -4.81 10.73 -21.40
N GLY A 60 -4.18 11.25 -20.34
CA GLY A 60 -4.72 12.31 -19.49
C GLY A 60 -5.75 11.82 -18.47
N GLU A 61 -6.01 10.51 -18.38
CA GLU A 61 -7.02 9.91 -17.51
C GLU A 61 -6.44 8.68 -16.78
N TYR A 62 -7.01 8.29 -15.64
CA TYR A 62 -6.70 7.03 -14.99
C TYR A 62 -7.58 5.90 -15.52
N GLY A 63 -7.04 4.68 -15.59
CA GLY A 63 -7.68 3.55 -16.27
C GLY A 63 -8.08 2.43 -15.32
N ASP A 64 -9.00 1.57 -15.73
CA ASP A 64 -9.27 0.30 -15.06
C ASP A 64 -8.14 -0.73 -15.31
N TRP A 65 -8.29 -1.95 -14.78
CA TRP A 65 -7.30 -3.02 -14.93
C TRP A 65 -6.87 -3.28 -16.38
N ASP A 66 -7.84 -3.30 -17.30
CA ASP A 66 -7.60 -3.56 -18.71
C ASP A 66 -6.87 -2.37 -19.36
N ALA A 67 -7.32 -1.15 -19.08
CA ALA A 67 -6.72 0.08 -19.60
C ALA A 67 -5.25 0.25 -19.17
N ILE A 68 -4.91 -0.07 -17.92
CA ILE A 68 -3.52 0.02 -17.42
C ILE A 68 -2.68 -1.22 -17.77
N GLY A 69 -3.26 -2.23 -18.42
CA GLY A 69 -2.57 -3.46 -18.82
C GLY A 69 -2.10 -4.30 -17.63
N VAL A 70 -2.81 -4.25 -16.51
CA VAL A 70 -2.50 -5.04 -15.30
C VAL A 70 -3.63 -6.05 -15.11
N GLU A 71 -3.31 -7.34 -15.11
CA GLU A 71 -4.27 -8.37 -14.73
C GLU A 71 -4.65 -8.22 -13.26
N ASP A 72 -5.95 -8.33 -12.96
CA ASP A 72 -6.50 -8.22 -11.60
C ASP A 72 -5.78 -9.19 -10.65
N PRO A 73 -4.96 -8.69 -9.71
CA PRO A 73 -4.14 -9.54 -8.84
C PRO A 73 -4.96 -10.41 -7.89
N SER A 74 -6.24 -10.09 -7.69
CA SER A 74 -7.16 -10.89 -6.86
C SER A 74 -7.42 -12.27 -7.46
N LYS A 75 -7.19 -12.46 -8.77
CA LYS A 75 -7.45 -13.74 -9.44
C LYS A 75 -6.42 -14.81 -9.14
N ASP A 76 -5.19 -14.41 -8.84
CA ASP A 76 -4.07 -15.31 -8.54
C ASP A 76 -3.80 -15.44 -7.02
N SER A 77 -4.64 -14.80 -6.21
CA SER A 77 -4.42 -14.56 -4.80
C SER A 77 -5.51 -15.21 -3.94
N ASP A 78 -5.13 -16.19 -3.12
CA ASP A 78 -6.05 -16.82 -2.14
C ASP A 78 -6.23 -16.00 -0.85
N PHE A 79 -5.43 -14.93 -0.66
CA PHE A 79 -5.29 -14.24 0.63
C PHE A 79 -5.57 -12.75 0.57
N PHE A 80 -5.42 -12.14 -0.60
CA PHE A 80 -5.58 -10.70 -0.80
C PHE A 80 -6.59 -10.42 -1.91
N ASP A 81 -7.56 -9.58 -1.58
CA ASP A 81 -8.46 -8.98 -2.54
C ASP A 81 -7.91 -7.61 -2.92
N TYR A 82 -7.81 -7.33 -4.21
CA TYR A 82 -7.39 -6.05 -4.76
C TYR A 82 -8.58 -5.33 -5.39
N GLU A 83 -8.83 -4.11 -4.92
CA GLU A 83 -9.85 -3.24 -5.48
C GLU A 83 -9.18 -2.04 -6.13
N LEU A 84 -9.62 -1.69 -7.34
CA LEU A 84 -9.24 -0.45 -8.01
C LEU A 84 -10.46 0.47 -8.04
N THR A 85 -10.35 1.61 -7.38
CA THR A 85 -11.36 2.67 -7.37
C THR A 85 -10.84 3.84 -8.20
N LEU A 86 -11.60 4.23 -9.22
CA LEU A 86 -11.38 5.45 -9.98
C LEU A 86 -12.39 6.48 -9.51
N SER A 87 -11.92 7.65 -9.12
CA SER A 87 -12.77 8.77 -8.75
C SER A 87 -12.37 9.97 -9.59
N GLY A 88 -13.32 10.55 -10.32
CA GLY A 88 -13.23 11.93 -10.75
C GLY A 88 -14.02 12.74 -9.74
N ASP A 89 -13.38 13.68 -9.06
CA ASP A 89 -14.14 14.71 -8.38
C ASP A 89 -14.63 15.67 -9.47
N ASP A 90 -15.94 15.60 -9.77
CA ASP A 90 -16.68 16.70 -10.37
C ASP A 90 -16.84 17.82 -9.31
N ASP A 91 -15.73 18.22 -8.68
CA ASP A 91 -15.75 19.34 -7.77
C ASP A 91 -16.07 20.56 -8.65
N ASP A 92 -17.31 21.06 -8.53
CA ASP A 92 -17.76 22.38 -9.00
C ASP A 92 -16.99 23.52 -8.28
N ASP A 93 -15.74 23.29 -7.88
CA ASP A 93 -14.83 24.33 -7.48
C ASP A 93 -14.56 25.18 -8.73
N ASP A 94 -14.83 26.48 -8.61
CA ASP A 94 -14.76 27.52 -9.66
C ASP A 94 -13.32 27.77 -10.16
N ASP A 95 -12.45 26.77 -10.05
CA ASP A 95 -11.10 26.74 -10.60
C ASP A 95 -11.05 26.06 -11.98
N GLY A 96 -12.06 25.26 -12.34
CA GLY A 96 -12.24 24.67 -13.68
C GLY A 96 -11.34 23.48 -14.00
N TYR A 97 -10.90 22.73 -12.98
CA TYR A 97 -10.05 21.55 -13.17
C TYR A 97 -10.61 20.30 -12.48
N ASP A 98 -10.97 19.31 -13.29
CA ASP A 98 -11.35 17.98 -12.80
C ASP A 98 -10.19 17.31 -12.06
N ASN A 99 -10.43 16.88 -10.81
CA ASN A 99 -9.45 16.14 -10.03
C ASN A 99 -9.68 14.64 -10.21
N TYR A 100 -8.89 14.02 -11.10
CA TYR A 100 -8.89 12.57 -11.27
C TYR A 100 -7.94 11.91 -10.28
N LYS A 101 -8.42 10.86 -9.62
CA LYS A 101 -7.69 10.03 -8.66
C LYS A 101 -7.92 8.55 -8.93
N ALA A 102 -6.86 7.76 -8.83
CA ALA A 102 -6.98 6.30 -8.77
C ALA A 102 -6.45 5.77 -7.43
N GLU A 103 -7.21 4.90 -6.78
CA GLU A 103 -6.84 4.22 -5.55
C GLU A 103 -6.84 2.71 -5.78
N ALA A 104 -5.71 2.07 -5.55
CA ALA A 104 -5.62 0.62 -5.42
C ALA A 104 -5.62 0.25 -3.94
N LYS A 105 -6.51 -0.64 -3.53
CA LYS A 105 -6.62 -1.14 -2.16
C LYS A 105 -6.34 -2.64 -2.17
N ALA A 106 -5.57 -3.10 -1.18
CA ALA A 106 -5.34 -4.51 -0.95
C ALA A 106 -5.84 -4.88 0.45
N THR A 107 -6.76 -5.83 0.53
CA THR A 107 -7.41 -6.29 1.76
C THR A 107 -7.09 -7.75 1.96
N MET A 108 -6.56 -8.12 3.14
CA MET A 108 -6.27 -9.52 3.45
C MET A 108 -7.48 -10.18 4.12
N THR A 109 -7.98 -11.27 3.57
CA THR A 109 -9.10 -12.03 4.16
C THR A 109 -8.66 -13.46 4.48
N MET A 110 -8.87 -13.90 5.73
CA MET A 110 -8.55 -15.24 6.21
C MET A 110 -9.77 -15.84 6.92
N GLY A 111 -10.55 -16.66 6.21
CA GLY A 111 -11.85 -17.11 6.72
C GLY A 111 -12.78 -15.92 6.95
N ASP A 112 -13.31 -15.77 8.17
CA ASP A 112 -14.16 -14.64 8.55
C ASP A 112 -13.38 -13.41 9.07
N ILE A 113 -12.03 -13.45 9.04
CA ILE A 113 -11.18 -12.38 9.58
C ILE A 113 -10.62 -11.54 8.44
N THR A 114 -10.96 -10.25 8.41
CA THR A 114 -10.45 -9.26 7.45
C THR A 114 -9.43 -8.35 8.14
N SER A 115 -8.26 -8.16 7.53
CA SER A 115 -7.24 -7.18 7.95
C SER A 115 -7.62 -5.78 7.47
N GLY A 116 -7.05 -4.73 8.08
CA GLY A 116 -7.13 -3.38 7.55
C GLY A 116 -6.44 -3.26 6.18
N ASP A 117 -6.90 -2.28 5.39
CA ASP A 117 -6.49 -2.10 4.00
C ASP A 117 -5.09 -1.48 3.88
N VAL A 118 -4.33 -1.97 2.89
CA VAL A 118 -3.15 -1.26 2.38
C VAL A 118 -3.57 -0.53 1.13
N VAL A 119 -3.50 0.81 1.15
CA VAL A 119 -3.98 1.66 0.07
C VAL A 119 -2.81 2.35 -0.61
N ALA A 120 -2.84 2.38 -1.93
CA ALA A 120 -1.92 3.08 -2.79
C ALA A 120 -2.71 3.97 -3.75
N SER A 121 -2.53 5.28 -3.64
CA SER A 121 -3.22 6.26 -4.46
C SER A 121 -2.28 6.95 -5.44
N VAL A 122 -2.82 7.38 -6.57
CA VAL A 122 -2.22 8.33 -7.52
C VAL A 122 -3.25 9.43 -7.81
N ASN A 123 -2.76 10.66 -7.95
CA ASN A 123 -3.57 11.84 -8.23
C ASN A 123 -2.75 12.80 -9.11
N ASN A 124 -3.44 13.48 -10.04
CA ASN A 124 -2.93 14.56 -10.87
C ASN A 124 -2.55 15.85 -10.09
N ASP A 125 -3.10 16.07 -8.89
CA ASP A 125 -2.83 17.26 -8.06
C ASP A 125 -1.35 17.52 -7.73
N ASN A 126 -0.49 16.49 -7.89
CA ASN A 126 0.94 16.62 -7.62
C ASN A 126 1.65 17.60 -8.57
N GLU A 127 1.13 17.88 -9.76
CA GLU A 127 1.73 18.83 -10.70
C GLU A 127 1.52 20.30 -10.30
N ARG A 128 0.50 20.60 -9.47
CA ARG A 128 0.17 21.97 -9.04
C ARG A 128 1.11 22.52 -7.95
N LYS A 129 1.49 21.70 -6.97
CA LYS A 129 2.29 22.16 -5.81
C LYS A 129 3.66 22.72 -6.19
N SER A 130 4.25 22.28 -7.31
CA SER A 130 5.54 22.80 -7.76
C SER A 130 5.46 24.16 -8.46
N HIS A 131 4.28 24.56 -8.97
CA HIS A 131 4.13 25.80 -9.74
C HIS A 131 3.91 27.00 -8.82
N ASP A 132 3.17 26.82 -7.73
CA ASP A 132 2.77 27.91 -6.82
C ASP A 132 3.87 28.32 -5.83
N ASP A 133 4.82 27.42 -5.54
CA ASP A 133 5.93 27.67 -4.61
C ASP A 133 7.00 28.63 -5.16
N PHE A 134 7.00 28.94 -6.46
CA PHE A 134 7.97 29.87 -7.05
C PHE A 134 7.61 31.35 -6.83
N HIS A 135 6.33 31.65 -6.58
CA HIS A 135 5.86 33.02 -6.40
C HIS A 135 6.00 33.55 -4.96
N THR A 136 6.22 32.68 -3.97
CA THR A 136 6.31 33.05 -2.54
C THR A 136 7.73 33.28 -2.04
N LEU A 137 8.76 33.02 -2.85
CA LEU A 137 10.17 33.27 -2.52
C LEU A 137 10.66 34.68 -2.85
N ALA A 138 9.79 35.58 -3.35
CA ALA A 138 10.16 36.97 -3.57
C ALA A 138 10.45 37.64 -2.22
N PRO A 139 11.68 38.14 -1.96
CA PRO A 139 12.00 38.79 -0.70
C PRO A 139 11.13 40.04 -0.56
N ASN A 140 10.31 40.06 0.49
CA ASN A 140 9.40 41.17 0.78
C ASN A 140 10.20 42.41 1.22
N TRP A 141 10.68 43.20 0.25
CA TRP A 141 11.45 44.43 0.48
C TRP A 141 10.59 45.60 0.98
N ARG A 142 9.25 45.44 1.02
CA ARG A 142 8.31 46.51 1.40
C ARG A 142 8.26 46.84 2.89
N ASN A 143 8.96 46.10 3.75
CA ASN A 143 8.95 46.35 5.20
C ASN A 143 10.24 47.00 5.75
N ALA A 144 11.15 47.46 4.87
CA ALA A 144 12.47 47.97 5.25
C ALA A 144 12.64 49.49 5.21
N THR A 145 11.58 50.27 4.96
CA THR A 145 11.64 51.73 5.10
C THR A 145 10.51 52.19 6.01
N GLY A 146 10.79 52.21 7.31
CA GLY A 146 10.10 53.15 8.18
C GLY A 146 10.37 54.55 7.64
N ASN A 147 9.32 55.22 7.19
CA ASN A 147 9.29 56.66 7.18
C ASN A 147 7.98 57.06 7.85
N SER A 148 8.15 57.69 9.01
CA SER A 148 7.32 58.79 9.50
C SER A 148 7.11 59.83 8.40
N ASP A 149 6.41 60.91 8.69
CA ASP A 149 6.25 62.09 7.83
C ASP A 149 5.05 61.94 6.87
N ASP A 150 4.08 62.84 6.76
CA ASP A 150 3.77 64.12 7.39
C ASP A 150 2.32 64.47 6.98
N ASP A 151 1.62 65.22 7.84
CA ASP A 151 0.70 66.34 7.55
C ASP A 151 -0.28 66.30 6.35
N ASP A 152 -1.60 66.27 6.64
CA ASP A 152 -2.54 67.42 6.58
C ASP A 152 -4.02 66.98 6.72
#